data_AF-A0A535BCD5-F1
#
_entry.id   AF-A0A535BCD5-F1
#
_cell.length_a   1.000
_cell.length_b   1.000
_cell.length_c   1.000
_cell.angle_alpha   90.00
_cell.angle_beta   90.00
_cell.angle_gamma   90.00
#
_symmetry.space_group_name_H-M   'P 1'
#
loop_
_entity.id
_entity.type
_entity.pdbx_description
1 polymer ?
#
loop_
_entity_poly.entity_id
_entity_poly.type
_entity_poly.pdbx_seq_one_letter_code
_entity_poly.pdbx_strand_id
1 'polypeptide(L)'
;MIVGGGAKKMDLALDPSFGQPSSYEAHFIPTISGDYTYHIFGKVQDKDVDESFTSSPEGFDSVDSPDDLEFPDKVPTNAQLQSSITALESKSSGGSDDTARALGIIGTIAGVIGVAAGGVALASRRS
;
A
#
# COMPACT_ATOMS: atom_id res chain seq x y z
N MET A 1 -0.30 17.98 -16.82
CA MET A 1 0.16 16.88 -15.94
C MET A 1 -0.62 16.93 -14.63
N ILE A 2 -0.88 15.79 -14.02
CA ILE A 2 -1.45 15.68 -12.66
C ILE A 2 -0.45 14.99 -11.75
N VAL A 3 -0.42 15.41 -10.49
CA VAL A 3 0.32 14.75 -9.41
C VAL A 3 -0.66 14.35 -8.30
N GLY A 4 -0.62 13.09 -7.86
CA GLY A 4 -1.46 12.58 -6.77
C GLY A 4 -1.04 11.20 -6.25
N GLY A 5 -1.67 10.72 -5.18
CA GLY A 5 -1.46 9.36 -4.67
C GLY A 5 -0.01 9.04 -4.27
N GLY A 6 0.66 9.94 -3.54
CA GLY A 6 2.07 9.76 -3.15
C GLY A 6 3.08 10.18 -4.22
N ALA A 7 2.80 11.28 -4.93
CA ALA A 7 3.65 11.92 -5.94
C ALA A 7 3.80 11.16 -7.29
N LYS A 8 2.86 10.27 -7.63
CA LYS A 8 2.78 9.72 -8.99
C LYS A 8 2.30 10.81 -9.96
N LYS A 9 2.86 10.78 -11.18
CA LYS A 9 2.57 11.75 -12.24
C LYS A 9 1.80 11.07 -13.37
N MET A 10 0.82 11.79 -13.93
CA MET A 10 0.11 11.40 -15.15
C MET A 10 0.12 12.56 -16.14
N ASP A 11 0.57 12.28 -17.36
CA ASP A 11 0.45 13.24 -18.46
C ASP A 11 -0.98 13.21 -18.99
N LEU A 12 -1.54 14.41 -19.16
CA LEU A 12 -2.89 14.62 -19.68
C LEU A 12 -2.78 15.59 -20.84
N ALA A 13 -3.11 15.11 -22.03
CA ALA A 13 -3.28 15.97 -23.20
C ALA A 13 -4.64 16.67 -23.09
N LEU A 14 -4.63 17.98 -23.33
CA LEU A 14 -5.83 18.78 -23.38
C LEU A 14 -6.43 18.72 -24.79
N ASP A 15 -7.68 18.30 -24.88
CA ASP A 15 -8.44 18.26 -26.13
C ASP A 15 -9.49 19.36 -26.15
N PRO A 16 -9.85 19.92 -27.33
CA PRO A 16 -10.92 20.90 -27.42
C PRO A 16 -12.26 20.32 -26.92
N SER A 17 -12.91 21.03 -26.00
CA SER A 17 -14.23 20.63 -25.49
C SER A 17 -15.28 20.73 -26.60
N PHE A 18 -16.09 19.67 -26.75
CA PHE A 18 -17.11 19.62 -27.80
C PHE A 18 -18.14 20.74 -27.65
N GLY A 19 -18.36 21.49 -28.73
CA GLY A 19 -19.36 22.57 -28.78
C GLY A 19 -19.01 23.82 -27.95
N GLN A 20 -17.83 23.89 -27.35
CA GLN A 20 -17.39 25.00 -26.51
C GLN A 20 -16.09 25.60 -27.06
N PRO A 21 -16.18 26.58 -27.97
CA PRO A 21 -15.01 27.25 -28.52
C PRO A 21 -14.15 27.84 -27.40
N SER A 22 -12.83 27.66 -27.49
CA SER A 22 -11.84 28.12 -26.48
C SER A 22 -11.86 27.38 -25.13
N SER A 23 -12.63 26.30 -24.99
CA SER A 23 -12.54 25.39 -23.84
C SER A 23 -11.73 24.14 -24.21
N TYR A 24 -10.93 23.67 -23.26
CA TYR A 24 -10.16 22.45 -23.38
C TYR A 24 -10.34 21.59 -22.15
N GLU A 25 -10.36 20.27 -22.32
CA GLU A 25 -10.56 19.31 -21.25
C GLU A 25 -9.59 18.14 -21.36
N ALA A 26 -9.33 17.52 -20.22
CA ALA A 26 -8.66 16.22 -20.16
C ALA A 26 -9.40 15.37 -19.12
N HIS A 27 -9.58 14.09 -19.44
CA HIS A 27 -10.36 13.18 -18.63
C HIS A 27 -9.44 12.25 -17.84
N PHE A 28 -9.67 12.15 -16.54
CA PHE A 28 -9.01 11.19 -15.66
C PHE A 28 -9.95 10.80 -14.52
N ILE A 29 -9.74 9.62 -13.95
CA ILE A 29 -10.51 9.14 -12.78
C ILE A 29 -9.50 8.89 -11.66
N PRO A 30 -9.55 9.64 -10.54
CA PRO A 30 -8.68 9.39 -9.40
C PRO A 30 -9.06 8.05 -8.75
N THR A 31 -8.06 7.22 -8.46
CA THR A 31 -8.26 5.91 -7.82
C THR A 31 -7.91 5.91 -6.33
N ILE A 32 -7.42 7.04 -5.83
CA ILE A 32 -6.99 7.25 -4.44
C ILE A 32 -7.55 8.61 -4.02
N SER A 33 -8.19 8.66 -2.85
CA SER A 33 -8.68 9.89 -2.24
C SER A 33 -7.53 10.77 -1.73
N GLY A 34 -7.81 12.06 -1.54
CA GLY A 34 -6.87 13.07 -1.06
C GLY A 34 -6.56 14.16 -2.06
N ASP A 35 -5.50 14.91 -1.80
CA ASP A 35 -5.13 16.11 -2.54
C ASP A 35 -4.46 15.79 -3.87
N TYR A 36 -4.78 16.57 -4.89
CA TYR A 36 -4.15 16.51 -6.20
C TYR A 36 -3.61 17.88 -6.61
N THR A 37 -2.58 17.88 -7.43
CA THR A 37 -2.05 19.09 -8.09
C THR A 37 -2.17 18.94 -9.60
N TYR A 38 -2.85 19.89 -10.24
CA TYR A 38 -2.86 20.06 -11.68
C TYR A 38 -1.73 21.01 -12.07
N HIS A 39 -0.84 20.56 -12.94
CA HIS A 39 0.20 21.39 -13.56
C HIS A 39 -0.11 21.55 -15.04
N ILE A 40 -0.52 22.75 -15.43
CA ILE A 40 -0.88 23.13 -16.79
C ILE A 40 0.26 23.94 -17.35
N PHE A 41 0.89 23.44 -18.39
CA PHE A 41 2.02 24.08 -19.04
C PHE A 41 1.91 23.98 -20.55
N GLY A 42 2.51 24.93 -21.26
CA GLY A 42 2.55 24.95 -22.72
C GLY A 42 2.50 26.37 -23.25
N LYS A 43 2.02 26.51 -24.49
CA LYS A 43 1.94 27.81 -25.16
C LYS A 43 0.55 28.02 -25.73
N VAL A 44 -0.04 29.16 -25.41
CA VAL A 44 -1.30 29.64 -26.01
C VAL A 44 -0.95 30.82 -26.89
N GLN A 45 -0.96 30.61 -28.21
CA GLN A 45 -0.45 31.56 -29.20
C GLN A 45 1.02 31.96 -28.91
N ASP A 46 1.23 33.21 -28.50
CA ASP A 46 2.55 33.76 -28.16
C ASP A 46 2.82 33.84 -26.66
N LYS A 47 1.89 33.39 -25.83
CA LYS A 47 2.03 33.40 -24.37
C LYS A 47 2.38 32.01 -23.86
N ASP A 48 3.46 31.95 -23.09
CA ASP A 48 3.78 30.77 -22.31
C ASP A 48 2.83 30.68 -21.10
N VAL A 49 2.39 29.47 -20.80
CA VAL A 49 1.56 29.13 -19.65
C VAL A 49 2.35 28.10 -18.85
N ASP A 50 2.47 28.32 -17.54
CA ASP A 50 3.10 27.41 -16.59
C ASP A 50 2.49 27.67 -15.20
N GLU A 51 1.39 27.00 -14.92
CA GLU A 51 0.56 27.25 -13.74
C GLU A 51 0.26 25.95 -13.00
N SER A 52 0.31 26.00 -11.67
CA SER A 52 0.02 24.87 -10.81
C SER A 52 -1.13 25.17 -9.86
N PHE A 53 -2.08 24.27 -9.78
CA PHE A 53 -3.27 24.37 -8.94
C PHE A 53 -3.33 23.14 -8.04
N THR A 54 -3.32 23.35 -6.73
CA THR A 54 -3.43 22.28 -5.73
C THR A 54 -4.78 22.35 -5.03
N SER A 55 -5.32 21.19 -4.64
CA SER A 55 -6.53 21.11 -3.82
C SER A 55 -6.42 22.03 -2.61
N SER A 56 -7.45 22.83 -2.34
CA SER A 56 -7.49 23.72 -1.19
C SER A 56 -8.91 24.22 -0.89
N PRO A 57 -9.18 24.69 0.34
CA PRO A 57 -10.53 25.19 0.71
C PRO A 57 -11.01 26.41 -0.09
N GLU A 58 -10.08 27.19 -0.66
CA GLU A 58 -10.40 28.35 -1.50
C GLU A 58 -10.32 28.03 -3.01
N GLY A 59 -9.87 26.82 -3.37
CA GLY A 59 -9.66 26.36 -4.74
C GLY A 59 -10.64 25.26 -5.11
N PHE A 60 -10.11 24.16 -5.65
CA PHE A 60 -10.89 22.95 -5.87
C PHE A 60 -10.71 21.97 -4.70
N ASP A 61 -11.75 21.19 -4.43
CA ASP A 61 -11.76 20.24 -3.33
C ASP A 61 -10.80 19.06 -3.56
N SER A 62 -10.42 18.43 -2.46
CA SER A 62 -9.71 17.15 -2.47
C SER A 62 -10.64 16.03 -2.95
N VAL A 63 -10.08 14.92 -3.42
CA VAL A 63 -10.88 13.76 -3.82
C VAL A 63 -11.36 13.03 -2.57
N ASP A 64 -12.69 12.95 -2.39
CA ASP A 64 -13.29 12.23 -1.27
C ASP A 64 -13.23 10.71 -1.43
N SER A 65 -13.38 9.99 -0.31
CA SER A 65 -13.51 8.53 -0.34
C SER A 65 -14.89 8.12 -0.87
N PRO A 66 -14.99 7.14 -1.78
CA PRO A 66 -16.29 6.64 -2.25
C PRO A 66 -17.05 5.85 -1.18
N ASP A 67 -16.39 5.42 -0.09
CA ASP A 67 -16.92 4.53 0.95
C ASP A 67 -18.30 4.92 1.51
N ASP A 68 -18.64 6.21 1.53
CA ASP A 68 -19.92 6.70 2.05
C ASP A 68 -21.09 6.54 1.06
N LEU A 69 -20.77 6.38 -0.23
CA LEU A 69 -21.73 6.20 -1.32
C LEU A 69 -21.86 4.73 -1.76
N GLU A 70 -20.99 3.86 -1.27
CA GLU A 70 -20.97 2.45 -1.64
C GLU A 70 -22.11 1.65 -1.00
N PHE A 71 -22.75 0.82 -1.84
CA PHE A 71 -23.84 -0.07 -1.45
C PHE A 71 -23.86 -1.29 -2.39
N PRO A 72 -24.24 -2.50 -1.90
CA PRO A 72 -24.64 -2.85 -0.54
C PRO A 72 -23.48 -2.99 0.45
N ASP A 73 -22.33 -3.43 -0.06
CA ASP A 73 -21.14 -3.66 0.73
C ASP A 73 -20.09 -2.61 0.37
N LYS A 74 -19.41 -2.08 1.39
CA LYS A 74 -18.27 -1.19 1.20
C LYS A 74 -17.07 -2.01 0.77
N VAL A 75 -16.44 -1.65 -0.35
CA VAL A 75 -15.26 -2.32 -0.86
C VAL A 75 -14.00 -1.72 -0.23
N PRO A 76 -13.01 -2.55 0.16
CA PRO A 76 -11.75 -2.01 0.65
C PRO A 76 -11.01 -1.21 -0.42
N THR A 77 -10.42 -0.08 -0.04
CA THR A 77 -9.57 0.71 -0.94
C THR A 77 -8.29 -0.05 -1.30
N ASN A 78 -7.63 0.33 -2.40
CA ASN A 78 -6.35 -0.26 -2.81
C ASN A 78 -5.27 -0.19 -1.72
N ALA A 79 -5.25 0.90 -0.94
CA ALA A 79 -4.33 1.07 0.19
C ALA A 79 -4.64 0.10 1.35
N GLN A 80 -5.92 -0.12 1.65
CA GLN A 80 -6.36 -1.08 2.67
C GLN A 80 -6.09 -2.53 2.24
N LEU A 81 -6.28 -2.86 0.95
CA LEU A 81 -5.92 -4.15 0.38
C LEU A 81 -4.42 -4.41 0.52
N GLN A 82 -3.58 -3.46 0.12
CA GLN A 82 -2.13 -3.59 0.26
C GLN A 82 -1.69 -3.76 1.72
N SER A 83 -2.30 -2.99 2.64
CA SER A 83 -2.02 -3.12 4.09
C SER A 83 -2.40 -4.50 4.62
N SER A 84 -3.53 -5.06 4.15
CA SER A 84 -3.98 -6.40 4.51
C SER A 84 -3.03 -7.47 3.98
N ILE A 85 -2.56 -7.34 2.74
CA ILE A 85 -1.55 -8.23 2.14
C ILE A 85 -0.25 -8.18 2.96
N THR A 86 0.28 -6.99 3.25
CA THR A 86 1.51 -6.82 4.05
C THR A 86 1.35 -7.41 5.45
N ALA A 87 0.18 -7.28 6.07
CA ALA A 87 -0.11 -7.86 7.38
C ALA A 87 -0.16 -9.41 7.33
N LEU A 88 -0.74 -9.98 6.27
CA LEU A 88 -0.74 -11.43 6.02
C LEU A 88 0.66 -11.95 5.73
N GLU A 89 1.43 -11.26 4.88
CA GLU A 89 2.83 -11.56 4.62
C GLU A 89 3.66 -11.51 5.89
N SER A 90 3.45 -10.52 6.76
CA SER A 90 4.15 -10.44 8.07
C SER A 90 3.78 -11.60 8.99
N LYS A 91 2.51 -12.05 8.97
CA LYS A 91 2.07 -13.26 9.69
C LYS A 91 2.64 -14.54 9.08
N SER A 92 2.89 -14.58 7.77
CA SER A 92 3.46 -15.73 7.05
C SER A 92 4.99 -15.75 7.06
N SER A 93 5.63 -14.59 7.13
CA SER A 93 7.09 -14.40 7.13
C SER A 93 7.66 -14.23 8.54
N GLY A 94 6.81 -14.36 9.57
CA GLY A 94 7.21 -14.74 10.92
C GLY A 94 7.77 -16.17 10.96
N GLY A 95 8.81 -16.43 10.17
CA GLY A 95 9.62 -17.64 10.12
C GLY A 95 10.49 -17.84 11.37
N SER A 96 9.91 -17.60 12.54
CA SER A 96 10.35 -18.18 13.81
C SER A 96 9.52 -19.40 14.17
N ASP A 97 8.31 -19.59 13.63
CA ASP A 97 7.46 -20.71 14.03
C ASP A 97 7.94 -22.06 13.48
N ASP A 98 8.44 -22.14 12.24
CA ASP A 98 8.98 -23.41 11.71
C ASP A 98 10.37 -23.74 12.29
N THR A 99 11.25 -22.75 12.46
CA THR A 99 12.56 -22.97 13.09
C THR A 99 12.42 -23.25 14.59
N ALA A 100 11.57 -22.53 15.33
CA ALA A 100 11.34 -22.79 16.74
C ALA A 100 10.59 -24.11 16.98
N ARG A 101 9.66 -24.50 16.10
CA ARG A 101 9.06 -25.84 16.14
C ARG A 101 10.08 -26.93 15.80
N ALA A 102 10.91 -26.74 14.78
CA ALA A 102 11.96 -27.70 14.42
C ALA A 102 13.01 -27.85 15.54
N LEU A 103 13.51 -26.74 16.10
CA LEU A 103 14.43 -26.75 17.23
C LEU A 103 13.78 -27.29 18.50
N GLY A 104 12.48 -27.03 18.71
CA GLY A 104 11.71 -27.61 19.81
C GLY A 104 11.59 -29.14 19.71
N ILE A 105 11.33 -29.66 18.52
CA ILE A 105 11.27 -31.12 18.26
C ILE A 105 12.67 -31.74 18.44
N ILE A 106 13.72 -31.13 17.89
CA ILE A 106 15.10 -31.64 18.04
C ILE A 106 15.55 -31.58 19.51
N GLY A 107 15.24 -30.50 20.22
CA GLY A 107 15.60 -30.30 21.63
C GLY A 107 14.93 -31.31 22.57
N THR A 108 13.66 -31.66 22.33
CA THR A 108 12.97 -32.68 23.14
C THR A 108 13.56 -34.07 22.92
N ILE A 109 13.86 -34.47 21.68
CA ILE A 109 14.50 -35.75 21.39
C ILE A 109 15.89 -35.84 22.04
N ALA A 110 16.72 -34.80 21.89
CA ALA A 110 18.04 -34.76 22.52
C ALA A 110 17.97 -34.76 24.05
N GLY A 111 17.02 -34.02 24.63
CA GLY A 111 16.81 -33.96 26.08
C GLY A 111 16.43 -35.32 26.68
N VAL A 112 15.52 -36.06 26.03
CA VAL A 112 15.11 -37.40 26.50
C VAL A 112 16.28 -38.38 26.49
N ILE A 113 17.11 -38.36 25.44
CA ILE A 113 18.30 -39.22 25.34
C ILE A 113 19.35 -38.86 26.40
N GLY A 114 19.57 -37.56 26.62
CA GLY A 114 20.51 -37.07 27.64
C GLY A 114 20.12 -37.47 29.07
N VAL A 115 18.84 -37.40 29.41
CA VAL A 115 18.33 -37.83 30.73
C VAL A 115 18.49 -39.33 30.92
N ALA A 116 18.24 -40.15 29.91
CA ALA A 116 18.44 -41.60 29.99
C ALA A 116 19.91 -41.98 30.20
N ALA A 117 20.83 -41.40 29.41
CA ALA A 117 22.26 -41.66 29.54
C ALA A 117 22.84 -41.13 30.86
N GLY A 118 22.42 -39.93 31.30
CA GLY A 118 22.82 -39.35 32.57
C GLY A 118 22.31 -40.14 33.78
N GLY A 119 21.08 -40.66 33.71
CA GLY A 119 20.50 -41.52 34.74
C GLY A 119 21.26 -42.84 34.89
N VAL A 120 21.63 -43.48 33.78
CA VAL A 120 22.42 -44.73 33.78
C VAL A 120 23.83 -44.50 34.32
N ALA A 121 24.50 -43.43 33.90
CA ALA A 121 25.85 -43.09 34.39
C ALA A 121 25.88 -42.74 35.89
N LEU A 122 24.82 -42.10 36.40
CA LEU A 122 24.70 -41.80 37.83
C LEU A 122 24.39 -43.04 38.66
N ALA A 123 23.63 -43.99 38.12
CA ALA A 123 23.33 -45.27 38.76
C ALA A 123 24.56 -46.19 38.84
N SER A 124 25.35 -46.28 37.77
CA SER A 124 26.58 -47.09 37.72
C SER A 124 27.70 -46.55 38.60
N ARG A 125 27.62 -45.28 39.04
CA ARG A 125 28.60 -44.68 39.95
C ARG A 125 28.26 -44.92 41.43
N ARG A 126 27.05 -45.42 41.73
CA ARG A 126 26.59 -45.72 43.09
C ARG A 126 26.53 -47.23 43.42
N SER A 127 26.83 -48.10 42.45
CA SER A 127 27.07 -49.55 42.65
C SER A 127 28.56 -49.83 42.75
#